data_AF-A0A9X1ZGP8-F1
#
_entry.id   AF-A0A9X1ZGP8-F1
#
_cell.length_a   1.000
_cell.length_b   1.000
_cell.length_c   1.000
_cell.angle_alpha   90.00
_cell.angle_beta   90.00
_cell.angle_gamma   90.00
#
_symmetry.space_group_name_H-M   'P 1'
#
loop_
_entity.id
_entity.type
_entity.pdbx_description
1 polymer ?
#
loop_
_entity_poly.entity_id
_entity_poly.type
_entity_poly.pdbx_seq_one_letter_code
_entity_poly.pdbx_strand_id
1 'polypeptide(L)'
;MNKKTLLQQEKSSILALIAEIGEPMGLGEIEKLLTFSINKKTLQRRMKSLVEEGVVNIAGEKNNTKYYVDKDISGFKSAPMEPVEDTSGQNIRTKTEDKDKHPIFSNDTMSLLGYLDAPSYARKRSSYQFALVDNYIPNQTQYVAKTMRVRLYNAGKRFNEQLAAGTYAKKISQRLLIDLSYNSSRLEGNTYSKLDTQKLIEQGLTAEGKIHKETVMIMNHKEAIEFLIENAEEIVLIPFTIRNIHSLLSQDLLSNPKACGKIREVEVGISQSAYTPTSNPHQLEEYLSLILRKADKIEDPFEKSFFLLIHLSYLQAFEDVNKRTARLSCNIPFIQHNLCPLSFIDVPQEDYFKSLLYFYETNQIEPALELFEWAYLRSCEQYDVVTESLGEIDTYRIQYRADRKIAMGHIIRQSLDEATATQYLEQYCVDNNIPLEDKFISMTLSDLGQLHEGAIIGLGITEKMFTQWRSAN
;
A
#
# COMPACT_ATOMS: atom_id res chain seq x y z
N MET A 1 -19.22 12.00 -19.48
CA MET A 1 -17.88 12.53 -19.78
C MET A 1 -17.37 13.29 -18.56
N ASN A 2 -16.22 12.91 -17.99
CA ASN A 2 -15.70 13.50 -16.75
C ASN A 2 -15.23 14.96 -17.01
N LYS A 3 -15.51 15.89 -16.08
CA LYS A 3 -15.17 17.32 -16.21
C LYS A 3 -13.67 17.56 -16.45
N LYS A 4 -12.79 16.69 -15.95
CA LYS A 4 -11.33 16.77 -16.16
C LYS A 4 -10.92 16.34 -17.57
N THR A 5 -11.62 15.38 -18.17
CA THR A 5 -11.37 14.91 -19.54
C THR A 5 -11.90 15.91 -20.56
N LEU A 6 -13.08 16.51 -20.31
CA LEU A 6 -13.61 17.61 -21.11
C LEU A 6 -12.67 18.82 -21.11
N LEU A 7 -12.12 19.19 -19.95
CA LEU A 7 -11.13 20.25 -19.81
C LEU A 7 -9.89 20.03 -20.68
N GLN A 8 -9.32 18.82 -20.65
CA GLN A 8 -8.10 18.52 -21.38
C GLN A 8 -8.36 18.52 -22.90
N GLN A 9 -9.49 17.96 -23.32
CA GLN A 9 -9.91 17.95 -24.72
C GLN A 9 -10.15 19.37 -25.26
N GLU A 10 -10.86 20.23 -24.50
CA GLU A 10 -11.07 21.63 -24.85
C GLU A 10 -9.74 22.38 -25.02
N LYS A 11 -8.78 22.18 -24.11
CA LYS A 11 -7.45 22.81 -24.17
C LYS A 11 -6.65 22.34 -25.39
N SER A 12 -6.61 21.04 -25.65
CA SER A 12 -5.90 20.47 -26.80
C SER A 12 -6.48 20.96 -28.13
N SER A 13 -7.81 21.07 -28.24
CA SER A 13 -8.45 21.62 -29.45
C SER A 13 -8.17 23.11 -29.66
N ILE A 14 -8.14 23.90 -28.59
CA ILE A 14 -7.77 25.33 -28.66
C ILE A 14 -6.30 25.48 -29.08
N LEU A 15 -5.39 24.70 -28.51
CA LEU A 15 -3.96 24.76 -28.84
C LEU A 15 -3.69 24.34 -30.29
N ALA A 16 -4.33 23.27 -30.77
CA ALA A 16 -4.20 22.81 -32.15
C ALA A 16 -4.65 23.88 -33.15
N LEU A 17 -5.76 24.57 -32.87
CA LEU A 17 -6.27 25.65 -33.72
C LEU A 17 -5.30 26.84 -33.82
N ILE A 18 -4.70 27.25 -32.69
CA ILE A 18 -3.74 28.38 -32.67
C ILE A 18 -2.44 27.97 -33.38
N ALA A 19 -1.98 26.74 -33.20
CA ALA A 19 -0.79 26.21 -33.87
C ALA A 19 -0.99 26.06 -35.39
N GLU A 20 -2.17 25.64 -35.84
CA GLU A 20 -2.50 25.47 -37.26
C GLU A 20 -2.55 26.81 -38.01
N ILE A 21 -3.15 27.84 -37.42
CA ILE A 21 -3.23 29.18 -38.03
C ILE A 21 -1.88 29.88 -37.97
N GLY A 22 -1.17 29.76 -36.83
CA GLY A 22 0.22 30.21 -36.70
C GLY A 22 0.41 31.72 -36.87
N GLU A 23 -0.65 32.52 -36.69
CA GLU A 23 -0.64 33.98 -36.62
C GLU A 23 -1.26 34.44 -35.28
N PRO A 24 -0.85 35.60 -34.72
CA PRO A 24 -1.42 36.10 -33.47
C PRO A 24 -2.91 36.48 -33.59
N MET A 25 -3.75 35.78 -32.82
CA MET A 25 -5.22 35.92 -32.86
C MET A 25 -5.81 36.51 -31.58
N GLY A 26 -6.85 37.33 -31.73
CA GLY A 26 -7.64 37.82 -30.60
C GLY A 26 -8.62 36.76 -30.06
N LEU A 27 -9.01 36.90 -28.79
CA LEU A 27 -9.93 35.94 -28.14
C LEU A 27 -11.28 35.77 -28.88
N GLY A 28 -11.78 36.84 -29.50
CA GLY A 28 -13.02 36.80 -30.29
C GLY A 28 -12.89 36.16 -31.67
N GLU A 29 -11.67 36.06 -32.20
CA GLU A 29 -11.38 35.34 -33.46
C GLU A 29 -11.27 33.84 -33.17
N ILE A 30 -10.58 33.48 -32.08
CA ILE A 30 -10.52 32.11 -31.56
C ILE A 30 -11.94 31.59 -31.28
N GLU A 31 -12.78 32.38 -30.60
CA GLU A 31 -14.18 32.00 -30.30
C GLU A 31 -15.01 31.67 -31.57
N LYS A 32 -14.75 32.34 -32.71
CA LYS A 32 -15.46 32.09 -33.96
C LYS A 32 -14.95 30.88 -34.74
N LEU A 33 -13.68 30.52 -34.56
CA LEU A 33 -13.01 29.46 -35.31
C LEU A 33 -13.02 28.11 -34.59
N LEU A 34 -13.45 28.06 -33.33
CA LEU A 34 -13.62 26.82 -32.60
C LEU A 34 -14.77 25.97 -33.15
N THR A 35 -14.51 24.68 -33.30
CA THR A 35 -15.48 23.68 -33.80
C THR A 35 -16.51 23.26 -32.77
N PHE A 36 -16.47 23.82 -31.55
CA PHE A 36 -17.38 23.53 -30.45
C PHE A 36 -17.81 24.80 -29.71
N SER A 37 -19.01 24.80 -29.15
CA SER A 37 -19.57 25.95 -28.43
C SER A 37 -18.98 26.05 -27.01
N ILE A 38 -18.37 27.20 -26.70
CA ILE A 38 -17.83 27.51 -25.38
C ILE A 38 -18.20 28.93 -24.96
N ASN A 39 -18.53 29.15 -23.69
CA ASN A 39 -18.77 30.50 -23.17
C ASN A 39 -17.46 31.31 -23.12
N LYS A 40 -17.52 32.59 -23.52
CA LYS A 40 -16.39 33.53 -23.48
C LYS A 40 -15.60 33.57 -22.16
N LYS A 41 -16.26 33.51 -21.00
CA LYS A 41 -15.57 33.45 -19.68
C LYS A 41 -14.83 32.13 -19.48
N THR A 42 -15.36 31.02 -19.98
CA THR A 42 -14.70 29.72 -19.92
C THR A 42 -13.49 29.69 -20.85
N LEU A 43 -13.63 30.20 -22.08
CA LEU A 43 -12.54 30.34 -23.04
C LEU A 43 -11.38 31.17 -22.47
N GLN A 44 -11.69 32.32 -21.86
CA GLN A 44 -10.68 33.16 -21.20
C GLN A 44 -9.91 32.42 -20.09
N ARG A 45 -10.60 31.59 -19.30
CA ARG A 45 -9.96 30.77 -18.26
C ARG A 45 -9.08 29.66 -18.86
N ARG A 46 -9.46 29.07 -20.01
CA ARG A 46 -8.63 28.07 -20.71
C ARG A 46 -7.36 28.71 -21.28
N MET A 47 -7.50 29.86 -21.93
CA MET A 47 -6.37 30.62 -22.48
C MET A 47 -5.40 31.05 -21.40
N LYS A 48 -5.89 31.54 -20.25
CA LYS A 48 -5.03 31.88 -19.12
C LYS A 48 -4.21 30.68 -18.63
N SER A 49 -4.86 29.52 -18.50
CA SER A 49 -4.19 28.29 -18.07
C SER A 49 -3.15 27.81 -19.07
N LEU A 50 -3.38 27.94 -20.38
CA LEU A 50 -2.41 27.57 -21.42
C LEU A 50 -1.20 28.51 -21.44
N VAL A 51 -1.38 29.78 -21.06
CA VAL A 51 -0.29 30.75 -20.93
C VAL A 51 0.51 30.50 -19.65
N GLU A 52 -0.17 30.19 -18.53
CA GLU A 52 0.49 29.77 -17.28
C GLU A 52 1.29 28.46 -17.45
N GLU A 53 0.82 27.57 -18.34
CA GLU A 53 1.51 26.33 -18.74
C GLU A 53 2.64 26.56 -19.76
N GLY A 54 2.83 27.81 -20.24
CA GLY A 54 3.92 28.18 -21.16
C GLY A 54 3.76 27.67 -22.59
N VAL A 55 2.59 27.11 -22.94
CA VAL A 55 2.33 26.53 -24.28
C VAL A 55 1.71 27.52 -25.26
N VAL A 56 1.23 28.67 -24.79
CA VAL A 56 0.69 29.76 -25.62
C VAL A 56 1.27 31.10 -25.14
N ASN A 57 1.76 31.90 -26.08
CA ASN A 57 2.32 33.22 -25.82
C ASN A 57 1.27 34.31 -26.02
N ILE A 58 1.45 35.44 -25.33
CA ILE A 58 0.59 36.62 -25.42
C ILE A 58 1.39 37.80 -25.96
N ALA A 59 0.84 38.53 -26.94
CA ALA A 59 1.32 39.83 -27.37
C ALA A 59 0.22 40.91 -27.25
N GLY A 60 0.60 42.12 -26.83
CA GLY A 60 -0.28 43.31 -26.77
C GLY A 60 -0.89 43.62 -25.40
N GLU A 61 -1.34 44.86 -25.20
CA GLU A 61 -1.88 45.35 -23.92
C GLU A 61 -3.42 45.43 -23.87
N LYS A 62 -3.98 45.07 -22.71
CA LYS A 62 -5.39 45.18 -22.26
C LYS A 62 -6.49 44.75 -23.25
N ASN A 63 -6.82 45.59 -24.23
CA ASN A 63 -7.94 45.39 -25.15
C ASN A 63 -7.54 44.83 -26.51
N ASN A 64 -6.24 44.66 -26.77
CA ASN A 64 -5.71 44.14 -28.03
C ASN A 64 -4.79 42.92 -27.83
N THR A 65 -5.10 42.11 -26.82
CA THR A 65 -4.36 40.89 -26.47
C THR A 65 -4.52 39.82 -27.56
N LYS A 66 -3.40 39.43 -28.16
CA LYS A 66 -3.32 38.39 -29.17
C LYS A 66 -2.55 37.18 -28.65
N TYR A 67 -3.01 35.99 -29.02
CA TYR A 67 -2.44 34.71 -28.60
C TYR A 67 -1.80 34.02 -29.80
N TYR A 68 -0.61 33.47 -29.62
CA TYR A 68 0.12 32.76 -30.65
C TYR A 68 1.02 31.68 -30.05
N VAL A 69 1.50 30.80 -30.91
CA VAL A 69 2.52 29.79 -30.60
C VAL A 69 3.71 30.08 -31.51
N ASP A 70 4.93 30.08 -30.97
CA ASP A 70 6.13 30.35 -31.78
C ASP A 70 6.35 29.21 -32.80
N LYS A 71 6.58 29.59 -34.06
CA LYS A 71 6.70 28.67 -35.21
C LYS A 71 8.00 27.86 -35.23
N ASP A 72 8.96 28.12 -34.33
CA ASP A 72 10.20 27.35 -34.23
C ASP A 72 10.08 26.14 -33.29
N ILE A 73 9.04 25.33 -33.52
CA ILE A 73 8.94 23.96 -33.03
C ILE A 73 8.79 23.04 -34.25
N SER A 74 9.82 23.00 -35.09
CA SER A 74 10.04 21.94 -36.07
C SER A 74 11.24 21.10 -35.64
N GLY A 75 10.98 20.18 -34.71
CA GLY A 75 12.01 19.33 -34.11
C GLY A 75 11.48 18.12 -33.35
N PHE A 76 10.32 17.58 -33.75
CA PHE A 76 9.84 16.25 -33.33
C PHE A 76 9.85 15.31 -34.53
N LYS A 77 11.06 14.88 -34.91
CA LYS A 77 11.40 13.50 -35.30
C LYS A 77 12.93 13.36 -35.42
N SER A 78 13.40 12.20 -34.97
CA SER A 78 14.77 11.64 -34.93
C SER A 78 15.83 12.30 -34.03
N ALA A 79 16.31 11.52 -33.06
CA ALA A 79 17.60 11.67 -32.34
C ALA A 79 18.80 11.69 -33.34
N PRO A 80 20.08 12.03 -32.99
CA PRO A 80 20.71 11.90 -31.65
C PRO A 80 21.87 12.90 -31.27
N MET A 81 22.45 12.66 -30.08
CA MET A 81 23.81 12.99 -29.55
C MET A 81 24.11 14.32 -28.81
N GLU A 82 24.32 14.14 -27.48
CA GLU A 82 25.40 14.60 -26.58
C GLU A 82 25.74 16.11 -26.33
N PRO A 83 26.30 16.42 -25.14
CA PRO A 83 26.05 17.66 -24.39
C PRO A 83 27.26 18.60 -24.31
N VAL A 84 27.02 19.88 -23.94
CA VAL A 84 28.06 20.77 -23.40
C VAL A 84 27.53 21.53 -22.19
N GLU A 85 28.29 21.43 -21.10
CA GLU A 85 28.14 22.07 -19.79
C GLU A 85 28.27 23.59 -19.88
N ASP A 86 27.65 24.32 -18.93
CA ASP A 86 28.46 25.19 -18.09
C ASP A 86 27.84 25.39 -16.71
N THR A 87 28.74 25.73 -15.81
CA THR A 87 28.81 25.43 -14.40
C THR A 87 28.51 26.66 -13.56
N SER A 88 27.93 26.46 -12.37
CA SER A 88 28.43 27.09 -11.13
C SER A 88 27.62 26.69 -9.88
N GLY A 89 28.28 25.91 -9.00
CA GLY A 89 28.13 26.00 -7.54
C GLY A 89 27.11 25.07 -6.86
N GLN A 90 27.22 23.75 -6.97
CA GLN A 90 27.90 22.83 -6.02
C GLN A 90 27.50 22.95 -4.52
N ASN A 91 26.52 22.12 -4.13
CA ASN A 91 26.71 21.05 -3.15
C ASN A 91 25.59 20.01 -3.32
N ILE A 92 25.74 19.16 -4.34
CA ILE A 92 24.81 18.10 -4.73
C ILE A 92 25.46 16.76 -4.39
N ARG A 93 24.84 15.99 -3.49
CA ARG A 93 24.90 14.52 -3.56
C ARG A 93 23.98 14.10 -4.71
N THR A 94 24.59 13.46 -5.69
CA THR A 94 24.12 13.10 -7.03
C THR A 94 22.75 12.40 -7.05
N LYS A 95 21.77 13.03 -7.72
CA LYS A 95 20.51 12.43 -8.19
C LYS A 95 20.15 13.03 -9.55
N THR A 96 20.87 12.64 -10.59
CA THR A 96 20.56 13.01 -11.97
C THR A 96 20.90 11.84 -12.88
N GLU A 97 20.15 10.73 -12.78
CA GLU A 97 20.15 9.66 -13.80
C GLU A 97 18.78 9.00 -14.09
N ASP A 98 17.70 9.27 -13.34
CA ASP A 98 16.43 8.53 -13.52
C ASP A 98 15.20 9.45 -13.71
N LYS A 99 15.08 10.13 -14.86
CA LYS A 99 13.80 10.74 -15.27
C LYS A 99 12.98 9.89 -16.23
N ASP A 100 13.60 8.92 -16.91
CA ASP A 100 12.94 8.09 -17.93
C ASP A 100 12.65 6.64 -17.50
N LYS A 101 13.03 6.23 -16.28
CA LYS A 101 12.74 4.88 -15.78
C LYS A 101 11.39 4.82 -15.07
N HIS A 102 10.60 3.81 -15.43
CA HIS A 102 9.36 3.50 -14.72
C HIS A 102 9.69 3.13 -13.26
N PRO A 103 8.95 3.61 -12.24
CA PRO A 103 9.31 3.43 -10.83
C PRO A 103 9.27 1.98 -10.36
N ILE A 104 8.53 1.11 -11.05
CA ILE A 104 8.33 -0.31 -10.69
C ILE A 104 8.98 -1.26 -11.69
N PHE A 105 8.92 -0.93 -12.98
CA PHE A 105 9.16 -1.90 -14.04
C PHE A 105 10.47 -1.62 -14.76
N SER A 106 11.24 -2.68 -15.02
CA SER A 106 12.40 -2.62 -15.90
C SER A 106 11.99 -2.28 -17.34
N ASN A 107 12.95 -1.82 -18.14
CA ASN A 107 12.70 -1.53 -19.56
C ASN A 107 12.25 -2.77 -20.34
N ASP A 108 12.77 -3.94 -19.98
CA ASP A 108 12.36 -5.22 -20.57
C ASP A 108 10.91 -5.52 -20.21
N THR A 109 10.54 -5.38 -18.94
CA THR A 109 9.16 -5.56 -18.46
C THR A 109 8.20 -4.55 -19.09
N MET A 110 8.61 -3.29 -19.26
CA MET A 110 7.82 -2.29 -19.97
C MET A 110 7.58 -2.68 -21.44
N SER A 111 8.60 -3.27 -22.09
CA SER A 111 8.48 -3.79 -23.45
C SER A 111 7.50 -4.96 -23.53
N LEU A 112 7.52 -5.87 -22.55
CA LEU A 112 6.56 -6.96 -22.42
C LEU A 112 5.13 -6.42 -22.24
N LEU A 113 4.94 -5.43 -21.36
CA LEU A 113 3.64 -4.83 -21.08
C LEU A 113 3.05 -4.07 -22.28
N GLY A 114 3.86 -3.65 -23.25
CA GLY A 114 3.38 -3.09 -24.53
C GLY A 114 2.45 -4.04 -25.30
N TYR A 115 2.46 -5.34 -25.00
CA TYR A 115 1.45 -6.29 -25.46
C TYR A 115 0.01 -5.86 -25.16
N LEU A 116 -0.21 -5.17 -24.03
CA LEU A 116 -1.53 -4.75 -23.57
C LEU A 116 -2.03 -3.45 -24.23
N ASP A 117 -1.20 -2.75 -25.01
CA ASP A 117 -1.60 -1.57 -25.78
C ASP A 117 -2.57 -1.93 -26.90
N ALA A 118 -2.47 -3.17 -27.41
CA ALA A 118 -3.48 -3.71 -28.33
C ALA A 118 -4.79 -3.97 -27.57
N PRO A 119 -5.97 -3.62 -28.13
CA PRO A 119 -7.25 -3.87 -27.46
C PRO A 119 -7.52 -5.37 -27.29
N SER A 120 -8.26 -5.74 -26.26
CA SER A 120 -8.46 -7.15 -25.85
C SER A 120 -8.99 -8.08 -26.94
N TYR A 121 -9.81 -7.58 -27.88
CA TYR A 121 -10.32 -8.37 -29.00
C TYR A 121 -9.26 -8.66 -30.08
N ALA A 122 -8.16 -7.90 -30.12
CA ALA A 122 -7.05 -8.09 -31.05
C ALA A 122 -5.91 -8.94 -30.45
N ARG A 123 -5.96 -9.23 -29.15
CA ARG A 123 -4.99 -10.08 -28.47
C ARG A 123 -5.36 -11.57 -28.56
N LYS A 124 -4.37 -12.45 -28.49
CA LYS A 124 -4.57 -13.90 -28.56
C LYS A 124 -5.44 -14.36 -27.39
N ARG A 125 -6.56 -15.02 -27.70
CA ARG A 125 -7.42 -15.63 -26.67
C ARG A 125 -6.66 -16.70 -25.91
N SER A 126 -6.77 -16.66 -24.58
CA SER A 126 -6.14 -17.62 -23.66
C SER A 126 -7.20 -18.23 -22.74
N SER A 127 -6.96 -19.45 -22.30
CA SER A 127 -7.78 -20.16 -21.30
C SER A 127 -6.91 -20.62 -20.14
N TYR A 128 -7.52 -21.12 -19.06
CA TYR A 128 -6.76 -21.56 -17.89
C TYR A 128 -5.75 -22.65 -18.24
N GLN A 129 -4.47 -22.40 -17.97
CA GLN A 129 -3.38 -23.36 -18.21
C GLN A 129 -3.12 -24.22 -16.98
N PHE A 130 -3.79 -25.38 -16.91
CA PHE A 130 -3.62 -26.38 -15.86
C PHE A 130 -2.17 -26.81 -15.64
N ALA A 131 -1.41 -26.92 -16.74
CA ALA A 131 0.01 -27.29 -16.73
C ALA A 131 0.89 -26.38 -15.85
N LEU A 132 0.51 -25.12 -15.62
CA LEU A 132 1.24 -24.22 -14.73
C LEU A 132 1.25 -24.72 -13.29
N VAL A 133 0.10 -25.21 -12.82
CA VAL A 133 -0.01 -25.80 -11.50
C VAL A 133 0.57 -27.19 -11.53
N ASP A 134 0.21 -28.04 -12.50
CA ASP A 134 0.63 -29.46 -12.55
C ASP A 134 2.15 -29.63 -12.55
N ASN A 135 2.85 -28.86 -13.39
CA ASN A 135 4.29 -28.96 -13.56
C ASN A 135 5.10 -28.25 -12.47
N TYR A 136 4.47 -27.40 -11.64
CA TYR A 136 5.17 -26.76 -10.53
C TYR A 136 5.48 -27.78 -9.44
N ILE A 137 6.77 -28.00 -9.14
CA ILE A 137 7.21 -28.90 -8.08
C ILE A 137 7.72 -28.04 -6.90
N PRO A 138 7.05 -28.05 -5.74
CA PRO A 138 7.49 -27.28 -4.57
C PRO A 138 8.96 -27.52 -4.23
N ASN A 139 9.67 -26.42 -3.94
CA ASN A 139 11.10 -26.39 -3.61
C ASN A 139 12.06 -26.83 -4.73
N GLN A 140 11.57 -27.16 -5.93
CA GLN A 140 12.37 -27.44 -7.12
C GLN A 140 12.14 -26.40 -8.23
N THR A 141 10.87 -26.16 -8.58
CA THR A 141 10.48 -25.03 -9.42
C THR A 141 10.50 -23.76 -8.58
N GLN A 142 10.91 -22.64 -9.17
CA GLN A 142 11.01 -21.35 -8.48
C GLN A 142 10.53 -20.24 -9.41
N TYR A 143 9.63 -19.39 -8.90
CA TYR A 143 9.28 -18.13 -9.53
C TYR A 143 10.16 -16.99 -9.00
N VAL A 144 10.41 -16.96 -7.69
CA VAL A 144 11.17 -15.92 -7.01
C VAL A 144 12.64 -16.34 -6.92
N ALA A 145 13.48 -15.67 -7.69
CA ALA A 145 14.91 -15.94 -7.72
C ALA A 145 15.54 -15.84 -6.32
N LYS A 146 16.52 -16.72 -6.02
CA LYS A 146 17.18 -16.76 -4.70
C LYS A 146 17.74 -15.40 -4.27
N THR A 147 18.30 -14.63 -5.19
CA THR A 147 18.83 -13.28 -4.93
C THR A 147 17.75 -12.32 -4.45
N MET A 148 16.58 -12.34 -5.10
CA MET A 148 15.39 -11.58 -4.72
C MET A 148 14.90 -12.00 -3.33
N ARG A 149 14.79 -13.30 -3.07
CA ARG A 149 14.34 -13.83 -1.77
C ARG A 149 15.22 -13.37 -0.61
N VAL A 150 16.55 -13.39 -0.78
CA VAL A 150 17.49 -12.88 0.23
C VAL A 150 17.31 -11.38 0.45
N ARG A 151 17.15 -10.59 -0.61
CA ARG A 151 16.89 -9.14 -0.51
C ARG A 151 15.60 -8.85 0.26
N LEU A 152 14.51 -9.50 -0.10
CA LEU A 152 13.21 -9.32 0.54
C LEU A 152 13.23 -9.78 2.00
N TYR A 153 13.91 -10.89 2.30
CA TYR A 153 14.08 -11.36 3.67
C TYR A 153 14.81 -10.33 4.53
N ASN A 154 15.93 -9.79 4.04
CA ASN A 154 16.70 -8.79 4.79
C ASN A 154 15.91 -7.50 5.06
N ALA A 155 15.07 -7.05 4.10
CA ALA A 155 14.21 -5.89 4.29
C ALA A 155 13.02 -6.17 5.26
N GLY A 156 12.49 -7.39 5.20
CA GLY A 156 11.28 -7.77 5.91
C GLY A 156 11.48 -8.41 7.29
N LYS A 157 12.70 -8.81 7.65
CA LYS A 157 13.00 -9.44 8.94
C LYS A 157 12.90 -8.40 10.07
N ARG A 158 12.08 -8.70 11.09
CA ARG A 158 11.80 -7.78 12.21
C ARG A 158 12.36 -8.21 13.55
N PHE A 159 12.62 -9.50 13.73
CA PHE A 159 13.14 -10.08 14.96
C PHE A 159 14.30 -11.00 14.64
N ASN A 160 15.31 -11.02 15.52
CA ASN A 160 16.42 -11.98 15.42
C ASN A 160 16.10 -13.30 16.11
N GLU A 161 15.16 -13.29 17.05
CA GLU A 161 14.72 -14.44 17.81
C GLU A 161 13.48 -15.09 17.18
N GLN A 162 13.27 -16.36 17.51
CA GLN A 162 12.08 -17.10 17.10
C GLN A 162 10.93 -16.75 18.04
N LEU A 163 9.95 -15.98 17.54
CA LEU A 163 8.74 -15.62 18.25
C LEU A 163 7.55 -16.45 17.78
N ALA A 164 6.50 -16.48 18.60
CA ALA A 164 5.20 -17.03 18.23
C ALA A 164 4.66 -16.38 16.94
N ALA A 165 3.98 -17.15 16.09
CA ALA A 165 3.48 -16.65 14.82
C ALA A 165 2.54 -15.45 15.01
N GLY A 166 2.62 -14.48 14.09
CA GLY A 166 1.80 -13.27 14.15
C GLY A 166 2.19 -12.24 15.22
N THR A 167 3.24 -12.47 16.02
CA THR A 167 3.72 -11.48 17.01
C THR A 167 4.02 -10.12 16.37
N TYR A 168 4.69 -10.09 15.22
CA TYR A 168 4.93 -8.83 14.49
C TYR A 168 3.62 -8.18 14.06
N ALA A 169 2.74 -8.95 13.42
CA ALA A 169 1.48 -8.46 12.90
C ALA A 169 0.56 -7.92 14.01
N LYS A 170 0.55 -8.55 15.19
CA LYS A 170 -0.13 -8.06 16.40
C LYS A 170 0.45 -6.71 16.86
N LYS A 171 1.79 -6.56 16.87
CA LYS A 171 2.49 -5.32 17.24
C LYS A 171 2.13 -4.15 16.32
N ILE A 172 1.92 -4.40 15.02
CA ILE A 172 1.56 -3.37 14.04
C ILE A 172 0.08 -3.43 13.60
N SER A 173 -0.78 -4.12 14.36
CA SER A 173 -2.14 -4.50 13.95
C SER A 173 -2.98 -3.34 13.45
N GLN A 174 -3.10 -2.26 14.24
CA GLN A 174 -3.87 -1.07 13.86
C GLN A 174 -3.43 -0.50 12.51
N ARG A 175 -2.11 -0.41 12.29
CA ARG A 175 -1.58 0.12 11.04
C ARG A 175 -1.78 -0.84 9.88
N LEU A 176 -1.52 -2.13 10.09
CA LEU A 176 -1.74 -3.16 9.08
C LEU A 176 -3.21 -3.15 8.63
N LEU A 177 -4.15 -3.05 9.57
CA LEU A 177 -5.58 -2.93 9.29
C LEU A 177 -5.86 -1.73 8.39
N ILE A 178 -5.33 -0.55 8.70
CA ILE A 178 -5.54 0.66 7.90
C ILE A 178 -4.89 0.51 6.52
N ASP A 179 -3.59 0.20 6.47
CA ASP A 179 -2.80 0.23 5.24
C ASP A 179 -3.26 -0.86 4.24
N LEU A 180 -3.48 -2.09 4.69
CA LEU A 180 -3.90 -3.18 3.81
C LEU A 180 -5.38 -3.03 3.39
N SER A 181 -6.29 -2.63 4.30
CA SER A 181 -7.69 -2.41 3.93
C SER A 181 -7.85 -1.27 2.92
N TYR A 182 -7.13 -0.16 3.13
CA TYR A 182 -7.12 0.98 2.22
C TYR A 182 -6.56 0.59 0.84
N ASN A 183 -5.34 0.08 0.79
CA ASN A 183 -4.66 -0.15 -0.49
C ASN A 183 -5.28 -1.29 -1.29
N SER A 184 -5.68 -2.39 -0.65
CA SER A 184 -6.37 -3.47 -1.35
C SER A 184 -7.71 -2.99 -1.92
N SER A 185 -8.47 -2.18 -1.18
CA SER A 185 -9.73 -1.62 -1.67
C SER A 185 -9.51 -0.62 -2.81
N ARG A 186 -8.51 0.25 -2.68
CA ARG A 186 -8.13 1.24 -3.72
C ARG A 186 -7.76 0.58 -5.04
N LEU A 187 -7.06 -0.56 -4.99
CA LEU A 187 -6.75 -1.34 -6.19
C LEU A 187 -8.01 -1.86 -6.90
N GLU A 188 -9.14 -2.03 -6.21
CA GLU A 188 -10.44 -2.36 -6.83
C GLU A 188 -11.26 -1.11 -7.21
N GLY A 189 -10.71 0.09 -7.10
CA GLY A 189 -11.36 1.35 -7.46
C GLY A 189 -12.13 2.01 -6.32
N ASN A 190 -11.93 1.58 -5.08
CA ASN A 190 -12.48 2.28 -3.91
C ASN A 190 -11.88 3.69 -3.79
N THR A 191 -12.74 4.68 -3.54
CA THR A 191 -12.42 6.11 -3.54
C THR A 191 -12.24 6.70 -2.14
N TYR A 192 -12.39 5.89 -1.07
CA TYR A 192 -12.04 6.34 0.28
C TYR A 192 -10.63 6.92 0.32
N SER A 193 -10.42 7.98 1.10
CA SER A 193 -9.06 8.42 1.41
C SER A 193 -8.47 7.54 2.51
N LYS A 194 -7.15 7.58 2.67
CA LYS A 194 -6.49 6.88 3.78
C LYS A 194 -6.97 7.40 5.15
N LEU A 195 -7.18 8.71 5.28
CA LEU A 195 -7.70 9.33 6.51
C LEU A 195 -9.13 8.89 6.81
N ASP A 196 -9.99 8.83 5.79
CA ASP A 196 -11.37 8.35 5.95
C ASP A 196 -11.40 6.86 6.32
N THR A 197 -10.51 6.06 5.72
CA THR A 197 -10.36 4.64 6.06
C THR A 197 -9.94 4.46 7.52
N GLN A 198 -9.00 5.30 8.00
CA GLN A 198 -8.58 5.30 9.39
C GLN A 198 -9.75 5.63 10.33
N LYS A 199 -10.50 6.71 10.07
CA LYS A 199 -11.68 7.08 10.87
C LYS A 199 -12.74 5.98 10.89
N LEU A 200 -12.96 5.32 9.76
CA LEU A 200 -13.91 4.21 9.66
C LEU A 200 -13.47 3.02 10.54
N ILE A 201 -12.20 2.60 10.42
CA ILE A 201 -11.69 1.43 11.15
C ILE A 201 -11.61 1.67 12.66
N GLU A 202 -11.14 2.86 13.07
CA GLU A 202 -10.88 3.20 14.47
C GLU A 202 -12.12 3.70 15.22
N GLN A 203 -12.98 4.47 14.55
CA GLN A 203 -14.09 5.20 15.18
C GLN A 203 -15.47 4.78 14.66
N GLY A 204 -15.53 3.91 13.65
CA GLY A 204 -16.79 3.51 13.01
C GLY A 204 -17.44 4.63 12.18
N LEU A 205 -16.71 5.71 11.89
CA LEU A 205 -17.26 6.87 11.19
C LEU A 205 -17.15 6.70 9.67
N THR A 206 -18.31 6.64 9.00
CA THR A 206 -18.39 6.59 7.54
C THR A 206 -18.10 7.95 6.91
N ALA A 207 -17.42 7.96 5.76
CA ALA A 207 -17.17 9.20 5.04
C ALA A 207 -18.40 9.68 4.24
N GLU A 208 -18.60 11.00 4.20
CA GLU A 208 -19.70 11.61 3.47
C GLU A 208 -19.56 11.41 1.95
N GLY A 209 -20.68 11.17 1.27
CA GLY A 209 -20.73 11.04 -0.19
C GLY A 209 -20.14 9.75 -0.76
N LYS A 210 -19.80 8.76 0.09
CA LYS A 210 -19.33 7.44 -0.35
C LYS A 210 -20.48 6.46 -0.56
N ILE A 211 -20.33 5.55 -1.52
CA ILE A 211 -21.33 4.50 -1.72
C ILE A 211 -21.17 3.41 -0.64
N HIS A 212 -22.29 2.81 -0.23
CA HIS A 212 -22.30 1.80 0.83
C HIS A 212 -21.33 0.65 0.55
N LYS A 213 -21.27 0.18 -0.72
CA LYS A 213 -20.37 -0.89 -1.17
C LYS A 213 -18.88 -0.61 -0.88
N GLU A 214 -18.44 0.64 -0.97
CA GLU A 214 -17.05 1.02 -0.68
C GLU A 214 -16.74 0.91 0.82
N THR A 215 -17.70 1.29 1.66
CA THR A 215 -17.58 1.20 3.13
C THR A 215 -17.49 -0.27 3.56
N VAL A 216 -18.40 -1.11 3.05
CA VAL A 216 -18.43 -2.56 3.32
C VAL A 216 -17.13 -3.22 2.88
N MET A 217 -16.58 -2.86 1.71
CA MET A 217 -15.31 -3.41 1.23
C MET A 217 -14.15 -3.20 2.23
N ILE A 218 -14.08 -2.04 2.87
CA ILE A 218 -13.05 -1.73 3.88
C ILE A 218 -13.29 -2.52 5.17
N MET A 219 -14.54 -2.57 5.63
CA MET A 219 -14.91 -3.32 6.84
C MET A 219 -14.64 -4.82 6.68
N ASN A 220 -15.00 -5.39 5.54
CA ASN A 220 -14.70 -6.78 5.22
C ASN A 220 -13.20 -7.07 5.22
N HIS A 221 -12.39 -6.14 4.71
CA HIS A 221 -10.93 -6.26 4.79
C HIS A 221 -10.43 -6.21 6.23
N LYS A 222 -10.94 -5.29 7.05
CA LYS A 222 -10.62 -5.20 8.47
C LYS A 222 -10.86 -6.55 9.17
N GLU A 223 -12.07 -7.09 9.07
CA GLU A 223 -12.44 -8.36 9.71
C GLU A 223 -11.59 -9.53 9.23
N ALA A 224 -11.32 -9.61 7.92
CA ALA A 224 -10.51 -10.68 7.36
C ALA A 224 -9.03 -10.58 7.77
N ILE A 225 -8.50 -9.37 7.98
CA ILE A 225 -7.14 -9.16 8.49
C ILE A 225 -7.07 -9.50 9.99
N GLU A 226 -8.05 -9.08 10.80
CA GLU A 226 -8.15 -9.45 12.22
C GLU A 226 -8.15 -10.97 12.37
N PHE A 227 -8.96 -11.68 11.58
CA PHE A 227 -8.96 -13.13 11.54
C PHE A 227 -7.57 -13.73 11.28
N LEU A 228 -6.79 -13.20 10.33
CA LEU A 228 -5.43 -13.69 10.06
C LEU A 228 -4.46 -13.44 11.22
N ILE A 229 -4.56 -12.28 11.88
CA ILE A 229 -3.66 -11.90 12.98
C ILE A 229 -3.97 -12.73 14.23
N GLU A 230 -5.24 -12.93 14.55
CA GLU A 230 -5.69 -13.65 15.73
C GLU A 230 -5.38 -15.15 15.63
N ASN A 231 -5.51 -15.74 14.44
CA ASN A 231 -5.36 -17.17 14.21
C ASN A 231 -4.00 -17.53 13.57
N ALA A 232 -3.00 -16.66 13.65
CA ALA A 232 -1.73 -16.80 12.93
C ALA A 232 -1.01 -18.15 13.13
N GLU A 233 -1.10 -18.74 14.33
CA GLU A 233 -0.48 -20.03 14.68
C GLU A 233 -1.26 -21.23 14.14
N GLU A 234 -2.58 -21.10 13.98
CA GLU A 234 -3.48 -22.20 13.66
C GLU A 234 -3.86 -22.24 12.17
N ILE A 235 -3.57 -21.17 11.43
CA ILE A 235 -3.92 -21.07 10.01
C ILE A 235 -3.16 -22.12 9.19
N VAL A 236 -3.92 -22.97 8.50
CA VAL A 236 -3.43 -23.94 7.53
C VAL A 236 -3.88 -23.55 6.12
N LEU A 237 -3.04 -23.74 5.11
CA LEU A 237 -3.36 -23.49 3.71
C LEU A 237 -4.20 -24.64 3.13
N ILE A 238 -5.50 -24.61 3.43
CA ILE A 238 -6.50 -25.56 2.93
C ILE A 238 -7.70 -24.83 2.32
N PRO A 239 -8.50 -25.48 1.44
CA PRO A 239 -9.66 -24.84 0.82
C PRO A 239 -10.62 -24.21 1.83
N PHE A 240 -10.81 -24.84 2.99
CA PHE A 240 -11.62 -24.29 4.07
C PHE A 240 -11.17 -22.88 4.46
N THR A 241 -9.88 -22.66 4.72
CA THR A 241 -9.33 -21.36 5.11
C THR A 241 -9.56 -20.30 4.03
N ILE A 242 -9.23 -20.61 2.77
CA ILE A 242 -9.37 -19.65 1.66
C ILE A 242 -10.84 -19.31 1.40
N ARG A 243 -11.75 -20.28 1.52
CA ARG A 243 -13.19 -20.06 1.40
C ARG A 243 -13.74 -19.18 2.52
N ASN A 244 -13.25 -19.33 3.75
CA ASN A 244 -13.62 -18.46 4.87
C ASN A 244 -13.07 -17.03 4.69
N ILE A 245 -11.81 -16.88 4.27
CA ILE A 245 -11.24 -15.58 3.91
C ILE A 245 -12.08 -14.91 2.82
N HIS A 246 -12.42 -15.64 1.76
CA HIS A 246 -13.31 -15.13 0.73
C HIS A 246 -14.67 -14.73 1.30
N SER A 247 -15.28 -15.56 2.16
CA SER A 247 -16.58 -15.27 2.77
C SER A 247 -16.57 -13.93 3.53
N LEU A 248 -15.55 -13.69 4.37
CA LEU A 248 -15.36 -12.43 5.07
C LEU A 248 -15.20 -11.27 4.09
N LEU A 249 -14.40 -11.44 3.05
CA LEU A 249 -14.14 -10.40 2.05
C LEU A 249 -15.36 -10.08 1.16
N SER A 250 -16.27 -11.04 0.96
CA SER A 250 -17.38 -10.96 0.01
C SER A 250 -18.74 -10.67 0.65
N GLN A 251 -18.84 -10.73 1.99
CA GLN A 251 -20.06 -10.51 2.74
C GLN A 251 -20.71 -9.16 2.35
N ASP A 252 -22.02 -9.18 2.10
CA ASP A 252 -22.83 -8.03 1.69
C ASP A 252 -22.37 -7.30 0.40
N LEU A 253 -21.50 -7.91 -0.40
CA LEU A 253 -21.01 -7.35 -1.67
C LEU A 253 -21.49 -8.10 -2.91
N LEU A 254 -21.84 -9.38 -2.78
CA LEU A 254 -22.26 -10.24 -3.88
C LEU A 254 -23.76 -10.13 -4.15
N SER A 255 -24.15 -10.21 -5.42
CA SER A 255 -25.56 -10.26 -5.83
C SER A 255 -26.27 -11.50 -5.28
N ASN A 256 -25.54 -12.61 -5.14
CA ASN A 256 -26.00 -13.84 -4.51
C ASN A 256 -25.27 -14.04 -3.16
N PRO A 257 -25.90 -13.74 -2.01
CA PRO A 257 -25.27 -13.92 -0.71
C PRO A 257 -24.82 -15.35 -0.40
N LYS A 258 -25.44 -16.37 -1.04
CA LYS A 258 -25.06 -17.78 -0.86
C LYS A 258 -23.76 -18.15 -1.59
N ALA A 259 -23.23 -17.26 -2.44
CA ALA A 259 -21.95 -17.46 -3.13
C ALA A 259 -20.75 -17.11 -2.24
N CYS A 260 -20.95 -16.45 -1.10
CA CYS A 260 -19.90 -16.15 -0.15
C CYS A 260 -19.19 -17.44 0.32
N GLY A 261 -17.92 -17.58 -0.04
CA GLY A 261 -17.08 -18.71 0.34
C GLY A 261 -17.42 -20.02 -0.40
N LYS A 262 -18.22 -19.95 -1.47
CA LYS A 262 -18.58 -21.11 -2.29
C LYS A 262 -17.86 -21.03 -3.64
N ILE A 263 -17.35 -22.17 -4.12
CA ILE A 263 -16.90 -22.27 -5.51
C ILE A 263 -18.05 -21.91 -6.44
N ARG A 264 -17.76 -21.07 -7.44
CA ARG A 264 -18.79 -20.61 -8.36
C ARG A 264 -19.31 -21.73 -9.25
N GLU A 265 -20.59 -21.65 -9.55
CA GLU A 265 -21.29 -22.54 -10.50
C GLU A 265 -21.65 -21.80 -11.80
N VAL A 266 -21.24 -20.54 -11.91
CA VAL A 266 -21.48 -19.66 -13.05
C VAL A 266 -20.18 -19.30 -13.75
N GLU A 267 -20.28 -18.96 -15.03
CA GLU A 267 -19.15 -18.45 -15.79
C GLU A 267 -18.82 -17.00 -15.38
N VAL A 268 -17.54 -16.67 -15.37
CA VAL A 268 -17.07 -15.30 -15.09
C VAL A 268 -16.07 -14.88 -16.17
N GLY A 269 -16.14 -13.61 -16.54
CA GLY A 269 -15.19 -12.98 -17.44
C GLY A 269 -14.34 -11.95 -16.69
N ILE A 270 -13.13 -11.72 -17.19
CA ILE A 270 -12.27 -10.63 -16.72
C ILE A 270 -12.38 -9.47 -17.71
N SER A 271 -12.91 -8.34 -17.23
CA SER A 271 -13.06 -7.13 -18.03
C SER A 271 -11.74 -6.74 -18.69
N GLN A 272 -11.80 -6.40 -19.98
CA GLN A 272 -10.64 -6.02 -20.80
C GLN A 272 -9.57 -7.11 -20.98
N SER A 273 -9.90 -8.37 -20.71
CA SER A 273 -8.99 -9.50 -20.92
C SER A 273 -9.34 -10.37 -22.12
N ALA A 274 -8.30 -10.91 -22.78
CA ALA A 274 -8.38 -12.01 -23.73
C ALA A 274 -8.37 -13.39 -23.05
N TYR A 275 -8.14 -13.44 -21.73
CA TYR A 275 -8.16 -14.66 -20.92
C TYR A 275 -9.56 -15.02 -20.43
N THR A 276 -9.88 -16.31 -20.50
CA THR A 276 -11.12 -16.91 -20.00
C THR A 276 -10.81 -17.97 -18.93
N PRO A 277 -11.23 -17.79 -17.67
CA PRO A 277 -11.06 -18.79 -16.62
C PRO A 277 -11.81 -20.09 -16.91
N THR A 278 -11.38 -21.20 -16.29
CA THR A 278 -12.13 -22.46 -16.37
C THR A 278 -13.52 -22.30 -15.74
N SER A 279 -14.57 -22.79 -16.39
CA SER A 279 -15.96 -22.68 -15.88
C SER A 279 -16.45 -23.92 -15.14
N ASN A 280 -15.70 -25.03 -15.13
CA ASN A 280 -16.13 -26.27 -14.52
C ASN A 280 -15.93 -26.24 -12.97
N PRO A 281 -17.01 -26.32 -12.16
CA PRO A 281 -16.91 -26.23 -10.71
C PRO A 281 -16.07 -27.34 -10.07
N HIS A 282 -16.09 -28.56 -10.64
CA HIS A 282 -15.26 -29.67 -10.15
C HIS A 282 -13.78 -29.40 -10.36
N GLN A 283 -13.41 -28.85 -11.53
CA GLN A 283 -12.03 -28.45 -11.80
C GLN A 283 -11.58 -27.29 -10.91
N LEU A 284 -12.47 -26.33 -10.64
CA LEU A 284 -12.16 -25.22 -9.73
C LEU A 284 -11.86 -25.72 -8.31
N GLU A 285 -12.68 -26.62 -7.76
CA GLU A 285 -12.45 -27.20 -6.43
C GLU A 285 -11.16 -28.05 -6.41
N GLU A 286 -10.93 -28.86 -7.44
CA GLU A 286 -9.74 -29.69 -7.58
C GLU A 286 -8.46 -28.85 -7.63
N TYR A 287 -8.43 -27.82 -8.49
CA TYR A 287 -7.24 -26.99 -8.66
C TYR A 287 -7.03 -26.03 -7.50
N LEU A 288 -8.09 -25.54 -6.84
CA LEU A 288 -7.93 -24.81 -5.58
C LEU A 288 -7.25 -25.71 -4.53
N SER A 289 -7.71 -26.95 -4.40
CA SER A 289 -7.11 -27.92 -3.48
C SER A 289 -5.67 -28.28 -3.86
N LEU A 290 -5.36 -28.40 -5.15
CA LEU A 290 -4.01 -28.68 -5.63
C LEU A 290 -3.05 -27.51 -5.39
N ILE A 291 -3.46 -26.29 -5.72
CA ILE A 291 -2.69 -25.05 -5.46
C ILE A 291 -2.34 -24.97 -3.98
N LEU A 292 -3.31 -25.15 -3.09
CA LEU A 292 -3.08 -25.01 -1.65
C LEU A 292 -2.21 -26.13 -1.08
N ARG A 293 -2.38 -27.39 -1.53
CA ARG A 293 -1.45 -28.48 -1.18
C ARG A 293 -0.02 -28.23 -1.65
N LYS A 294 0.17 -27.59 -2.81
CA LYS A 294 1.50 -27.21 -3.29
C LYS A 294 2.08 -26.06 -2.48
N ALA A 295 1.27 -25.02 -2.22
CA ALA A 295 1.67 -23.86 -1.42
C ALA A 295 2.09 -24.24 0.01
N ASP A 296 1.37 -25.16 0.65
CA ASP A 296 1.69 -25.66 1.99
C ASP A 296 3.10 -26.29 2.06
N LYS A 297 3.54 -26.95 0.98
CA LYS A 297 4.85 -27.59 0.87
C LYS A 297 5.99 -26.64 0.48
N ILE A 298 5.70 -25.42 0.02
CA ILE A 298 6.75 -24.45 -0.30
C ILE A 298 7.39 -23.99 1.02
N GLU A 299 8.71 -24.08 1.16
CA GLU A 299 9.38 -23.70 2.41
C GLU A 299 9.62 -22.19 2.50
N ASP A 300 10.01 -21.58 1.39
CA ASP A 300 10.36 -20.17 1.37
C ASP A 300 9.11 -19.27 1.41
N PRO A 301 9.03 -18.31 2.36
CA PRO A 301 7.82 -17.49 2.53
C PRO A 301 7.55 -16.56 1.34
N PHE A 302 8.57 -16.11 0.61
CA PHE A 302 8.41 -15.22 -0.55
C PHE A 302 7.93 -15.99 -1.77
N GLU A 303 8.51 -17.17 -2.02
CA GLU A 303 8.02 -18.08 -3.05
C GLU A 303 6.57 -18.48 -2.76
N LYS A 304 6.25 -18.86 -1.52
CA LYS A 304 4.89 -19.23 -1.10
C LYS A 304 3.91 -18.06 -1.28
N SER A 305 4.30 -16.86 -0.88
CA SER A 305 3.48 -15.66 -1.00
C SER A 305 3.16 -15.33 -2.46
N PHE A 306 4.19 -15.29 -3.33
CA PHE A 306 4.00 -15.02 -4.75
C PHE A 306 3.18 -16.11 -5.43
N PHE A 307 3.43 -17.38 -5.11
CA PHE A 307 2.66 -18.53 -5.61
C PHE A 307 1.17 -18.39 -5.28
N LEU A 308 0.83 -18.08 -4.02
CA LEU A 308 -0.55 -17.85 -3.59
C LEU A 308 -1.18 -16.65 -4.32
N LEU A 309 -0.46 -15.53 -4.41
CA LEU A 309 -0.95 -14.32 -5.06
C LEU A 309 -1.33 -14.59 -6.52
N ILE A 310 -0.44 -15.23 -7.27
CA ILE A 310 -0.59 -15.37 -8.72
C ILE A 310 -1.61 -16.47 -9.08
N HIS A 311 -1.54 -17.63 -8.43
CA HIS A 311 -2.39 -18.78 -8.77
C HIS A 311 -3.84 -18.62 -8.30
N LEU A 312 -4.07 -18.06 -7.10
CA LEU A 312 -5.44 -17.78 -6.64
C LEU A 312 -6.11 -16.69 -7.48
N SER A 313 -5.35 -15.68 -7.90
CA SER A 313 -5.85 -14.63 -8.79
C SER A 313 -6.20 -15.19 -10.18
N TYR A 314 -5.40 -16.12 -10.70
CA TYR A 314 -5.59 -16.70 -12.03
C TYR A 314 -6.74 -17.71 -12.11
N LEU A 315 -6.91 -18.55 -11.08
CA LEU A 315 -7.96 -19.58 -11.05
C LEU A 315 -9.38 -19.00 -11.12
N GLN A 316 -9.60 -17.84 -10.49
CA GLN A 316 -10.92 -17.20 -10.38
C GLN A 316 -11.98 -18.19 -9.85
N ALA A 317 -11.72 -18.78 -8.68
CA ALA A 317 -12.55 -19.83 -8.08
C ALA A 317 -13.94 -19.38 -7.60
N PHE A 318 -14.10 -18.07 -7.39
CA PHE A 318 -15.31 -17.45 -6.83
C PHE A 318 -15.99 -16.51 -7.83
N GLU A 319 -17.26 -16.17 -7.59
CA GLU A 319 -18.06 -15.29 -8.48
C GLU A 319 -17.46 -13.88 -8.63
N ASP A 320 -16.87 -13.34 -7.55
CA ASP A 320 -16.13 -12.08 -7.52
C ASP A 320 -15.09 -12.16 -6.36
N VAL A 321 -14.37 -11.08 -6.06
CA VAL A 321 -13.48 -10.97 -4.86
C VAL A 321 -12.21 -11.85 -4.94
N ASN A 322 -11.96 -12.50 -6.07
CA ASN A 322 -10.78 -13.36 -6.27
C ASN A 322 -9.45 -12.63 -6.00
N LYS A 323 -9.25 -11.44 -6.58
CA LYS A 323 -8.02 -10.64 -6.42
C LYS A 323 -7.80 -10.19 -4.96
N ARG A 324 -8.87 -9.78 -4.28
CA ARG A 324 -8.83 -9.37 -2.85
C ARG A 324 -8.47 -10.55 -1.96
N THR A 325 -9.07 -11.72 -2.24
CA THR A 325 -8.77 -12.97 -1.54
C THR A 325 -7.31 -13.37 -1.73
N ALA A 326 -6.77 -13.26 -2.94
CA ALA A 326 -5.37 -13.56 -3.23
C ALA A 326 -4.40 -12.60 -2.53
N ARG A 327 -4.66 -11.28 -2.56
CA ARG A 327 -3.84 -10.26 -1.87
C ARG A 327 -3.80 -10.46 -0.35
N LEU A 328 -4.90 -10.91 0.24
CA LEU A 328 -4.91 -11.20 1.68
C LEU A 328 -4.24 -12.54 1.97
N SER A 329 -4.51 -13.57 1.17
CA SER A 329 -3.94 -14.91 1.36
C SER A 329 -2.42 -14.95 1.19
N CYS A 330 -1.84 -14.12 0.32
CA CYS A 330 -0.39 -14.05 0.17
C CYS A 330 0.34 -13.47 1.40
N ASN A 331 -0.38 -12.86 2.35
CA ASN A 331 0.20 -12.39 3.62
C ASN A 331 0.34 -13.50 4.68
N ILE A 332 -0.34 -14.64 4.53
CA ILE A 332 -0.28 -15.76 5.48
C ILE A 332 1.17 -16.17 5.80
N PRO A 333 2.05 -16.47 4.81
CA PRO A 333 3.45 -16.79 5.11
C PRO A 333 4.19 -15.69 5.86
N PHE A 334 3.93 -14.40 5.56
CA PHE A 334 4.63 -13.31 6.25
C PHE A 334 4.20 -13.21 7.72
N ILE A 335 2.91 -13.35 7.99
CA ILE A 335 2.36 -13.33 9.34
C ILE A 335 2.91 -14.52 10.15
N GLN A 336 2.92 -15.72 9.55
CA GLN A 336 3.42 -16.94 10.21
C GLN A 336 4.90 -16.85 10.58
N HIS A 337 5.71 -16.26 9.70
CA HIS A 337 7.15 -16.12 9.90
C HIS A 337 7.57 -14.81 10.57
N ASN A 338 6.64 -14.00 11.10
CA ASN A 338 6.91 -12.68 11.69
C ASN A 338 7.71 -11.74 10.77
N LEU A 339 7.49 -11.85 9.47
CA LEU A 339 8.02 -10.96 8.46
C LEU A 339 7.09 -9.76 8.28
N CYS A 340 7.63 -8.71 7.68
CA CYS A 340 6.85 -7.56 7.27
C CYS A 340 5.70 -7.99 6.33
N PRO A 341 4.44 -7.63 6.61
CA PRO A 341 3.33 -7.93 5.71
C PRO A 341 3.37 -7.03 4.47
N LEU A 342 2.84 -7.54 3.37
CA LEU A 342 2.63 -6.84 2.11
C LEU A 342 1.30 -6.09 2.15
N SER A 343 1.35 -4.76 2.18
CA SER A 343 0.16 -3.89 2.25
C SER A 343 -0.11 -3.12 0.96
N PHE A 344 0.62 -3.39 -0.13
CA PHE A 344 0.42 -2.77 -1.45
C PHE A 344 0.43 -1.23 -1.42
N ILE A 345 1.22 -0.66 -0.50
CA ILE A 345 1.36 0.79 -0.33
C ILE A 345 1.94 1.40 -1.60
N ASP A 346 1.36 2.52 -2.01
CA ASP A 346 1.74 3.31 -3.19
C ASP A 346 1.70 2.57 -4.53
N VAL A 347 1.22 1.33 -4.57
CA VAL A 347 1.09 0.57 -5.82
C VAL A 347 0.07 1.26 -6.73
N PRO A 348 0.45 1.66 -7.96
CA PRO A 348 -0.48 2.21 -8.92
C PRO A 348 -1.48 1.14 -9.38
N GLN A 349 -2.75 1.53 -9.47
CA GLN A 349 -3.82 0.61 -9.84
C GLN A 349 -3.62 0.04 -11.25
N GLU A 350 -3.21 0.89 -12.20
CA GLU A 350 -2.98 0.50 -13.58
C GLU A 350 -1.84 -0.53 -13.70
N ASP A 351 -0.73 -0.32 -13.01
CA ASP A 351 0.42 -1.23 -13.03
C ASP A 351 0.08 -2.60 -12.42
N TYR A 352 -0.67 -2.61 -11.32
CA TYR A 352 -1.18 -3.85 -10.72
C TYR A 352 -2.09 -4.62 -11.67
N PHE A 353 -2.99 -3.92 -12.38
CA PHE A 353 -3.86 -4.58 -13.34
C PHE A 353 -3.10 -5.08 -14.56
N LYS A 354 -2.18 -4.27 -15.11
CA LYS A 354 -1.36 -4.66 -16.26
C LYS A 354 -0.51 -5.89 -15.94
N SER A 355 0.11 -5.94 -14.76
CA SER A 355 0.97 -7.08 -14.39
C SER A 355 0.18 -8.40 -14.28
N LEU A 356 -1.00 -8.37 -13.64
CA LEU A 356 -1.87 -9.55 -13.58
C LEU A 356 -2.46 -9.93 -14.94
N LEU A 357 -2.91 -8.93 -15.71
CA LEU A 357 -3.54 -9.16 -17.02
C LEU A 357 -2.54 -9.78 -18.00
N TYR A 358 -1.30 -9.31 -17.97
CA TYR A 358 -0.21 -9.90 -18.74
C TYR A 358 -0.02 -11.37 -18.37
N PHE A 359 0.11 -11.69 -17.08
CA PHE A 359 0.23 -13.08 -16.62
C PHE A 359 -0.97 -13.95 -17.03
N TYR A 360 -2.20 -13.43 -16.96
CA TYR A 360 -3.39 -14.18 -17.33
C TYR A 360 -3.41 -14.59 -18.81
N GLU A 361 -2.89 -13.72 -19.68
CA GLU A 361 -2.94 -13.91 -21.12
C GLU A 361 -1.70 -14.64 -21.68
N THR A 362 -0.54 -14.49 -21.04
CA THR A 362 0.75 -15.00 -21.54
C THR A 362 1.40 -16.05 -20.64
N ASN A 363 0.97 -16.14 -19.38
CA ASN A 363 1.56 -16.96 -18.31
C ASN A 363 3.03 -16.65 -17.97
N GLN A 364 3.51 -15.49 -18.43
CA GLN A 364 4.80 -14.92 -18.07
C GLN A 364 4.66 -14.09 -16.79
N ILE A 365 5.55 -14.34 -15.82
CA ILE A 365 5.41 -13.85 -14.44
C ILE A 365 6.18 -12.55 -14.18
N GLU A 366 7.07 -12.15 -15.07
CA GLU A 366 8.08 -11.12 -14.85
C GLU A 366 7.46 -9.79 -14.40
N PRO A 367 6.41 -9.25 -15.06
CA PRO A 367 5.80 -8.00 -14.58
C PRO A 367 5.15 -8.15 -13.20
N ALA A 368 4.51 -9.30 -12.93
CA ALA A 368 3.90 -9.54 -11.63
C ALA A 368 4.96 -9.68 -10.53
N LEU A 369 6.11 -10.28 -10.85
CA LEU A 369 7.22 -10.48 -9.92
C LEU A 369 7.93 -9.18 -9.58
N GLU A 370 8.22 -8.32 -10.57
CA GLU A 370 8.79 -6.98 -10.33
C GLU A 370 7.85 -6.12 -9.49
N LEU A 371 6.55 -6.14 -9.78
CA LEU A 371 5.56 -5.42 -8.96
C LEU A 371 5.46 -5.97 -7.53
N PHE A 372 5.50 -7.29 -7.36
CA PHE A 372 5.46 -7.93 -6.04
C PHE A 372 6.66 -7.53 -5.20
N GLU A 373 7.86 -7.59 -5.77
CA GLU A 373 9.08 -7.15 -5.11
C GLU A 373 9.02 -5.68 -4.70
N TRP A 374 8.68 -4.80 -5.65
CA TRP A 374 8.59 -3.37 -5.39
C TRP A 374 7.57 -3.06 -4.28
N ALA A 375 6.39 -3.68 -4.34
CA ALA A 375 5.33 -3.48 -3.37
C ALA A 375 5.73 -3.98 -1.96
N TYR A 376 6.49 -5.08 -1.89
CA TYR A 376 6.97 -5.63 -0.62
C TYR A 376 8.03 -4.72 0.01
N LEU A 377 9.03 -4.28 -0.77
CA LEU A 377 10.05 -3.35 -0.29
C LEU A 377 9.42 -2.03 0.16
N ARG A 378 8.45 -1.52 -0.62
CA ARG A 378 7.71 -0.30 -0.26
C ARG A 378 6.93 -0.45 1.04
N SER A 379 6.33 -1.63 1.26
CA SER A 379 5.68 -1.94 2.54
C SER A 379 6.68 -1.93 3.68
N CYS A 380 7.86 -2.54 3.52
CA CYS A 380 8.92 -2.59 4.53
C CYS A 380 9.38 -1.19 4.95
N GLU A 381 9.76 -0.35 3.98
CA GLU A 381 10.19 1.04 4.21
C GLU A 381 9.16 1.81 5.04
N GLN A 382 7.88 1.66 4.69
CA GLN A 382 6.82 2.39 5.33
C GLN A 382 6.62 1.95 6.78
N TYR A 383 6.77 0.65 7.09
CA TYR A 383 6.73 0.16 8.47
C TYR A 383 7.96 0.55 9.31
N ASP A 384 9.13 0.74 8.69
CA ASP A 384 10.37 1.13 9.38
C ASP A 384 10.31 2.57 9.91
N VAL A 385 9.91 3.52 9.06
CA VAL A 385 9.79 4.95 9.42
C VAL A 385 9.00 5.18 10.70
N VAL A 386 8.01 4.33 10.97
CA VAL A 386 7.14 4.48 12.13
C VAL A 386 7.68 3.81 13.38
N THR A 387 8.42 2.70 13.23
CA THR A 387 9.12 2.08 14.37
C THR A 387 10.16 3.05 14.95
N GLU A 388 10.85 3.79 14.07
CA GLU A 388 11.76 4.88 14.48
C GLU A 388 11.01 6.05 15.14
N SER A 389 9.81 6.38 14.67
CA SER A 389 9.01 7.51 15.21
C SER A 389 8.29 7.21 16.52
N LEU A 390 7.89 5.97 16.76
CA LEU A 390 7.16 5.55 17.96
C LEU A 390 8.10 5.12 19.10
N GLY A 391 9.40 4.99 18.82
CA GLY A 391 10.32 4.22 19.65
C GLY A 391 9.93 2.74 19.64
N GLU A 392 10.84 1.85 20.04
CA GLU A 392 10.42 0.50 20.37
C GLU A 392 9.39 0.60 21.50
N ILE A 393 8.14 0.24 21.23
CA ILE A 393 7.13 0.05 22.27
C ILE A 393 7.68 -1.03 23.20
N ASP A 394 8.29 -0.60 24.29
CA ASP A 394 8.85 -1.51 25.25
C ASP A 394 7.68 -2.19 25.98
N THR A 395 7.44 -3.44 25.64
CA THR A 395 6.37 -4.27 26.21
C THR A 395 6.51 -4.40 27.73
N TYR A 396 7.76 -4.43 28.23
CA TYR A 396 8.08 -4.37 29.65
C TYR A 396 7.64 -3.03 30.25
N ARG A 397 7.85 -1.93 29.51
CA ARG A 397 7.41 -0.59 29.92
C ARG A 397 5.88 -0.48 30.01
N ILE A 398 5.13 -1.17 29.17
CA ILE A 398 3.66 -1.24 29.25
C ILE A 398 3.21 -2.11 30.43
N GLN A 399 3.73 -3.34 30.54
CA GLN A 399 3.33 -4.31 31.56
C GLN A 399 3.48 -3.75 32.97
N TYR A 400 4.63 -3.14 33.27
CA TYR A 400 4.93 -2.62 34.60
C TYR A 400 4.63 -1.12 34.74
N ARG A 401 3.79 -0.55 33.86
CA ARG A 401 3.46 0.88 33.89
C ARG A 401 2.81 1.30 35.21
N ALA A 402 1.91 0.47 35.74
CA ALA A 402 1.22 0.75 37.00
C ALA A 402 2.20 0.73 38.17
N ASP A 403 3.01 -0.33 38.25
CA ASP A 403 4.05 -0.51 39.26
C ASP A 403 5.05 0.62 39.30
N ARG A 404 5.59 1.04 38.13
CA ARG A 404 6.51 2.17 38.06
C ARG A 404 5.87 3.45 38.58
N LYS A 405 4.60 3.71 38.25
CA LYS A 405 3.89 4.90 38.77
C LYS A 405 3.73 4.86 40.29
N ILE A 406 3.41 3.69 40.86
CA ILE A 406 3.29 3.49 42.31
C ILE A 406 4.65 3.76 42.97
N ALA A 407 5.72 3.17 42.44
CA ALA A 407 7.06 3.31 42.94
C ALA A 407 7.56 4.77 42.87
N MET A 408 7.40 5.44 41.73
CA MET A 408 7.74 6.87 41.57
C MET A 408 6.97 7.76 42.55
N GLY A 409 5.66 7.51 42.70
CA GLY A 409 4.84 8.24 43.65
C GLY A 409 5.31 8.05 45.10
N HIS A 410 5.75 6.84 45.46
CA HIS A 410 6.29 6.55 46.79
C HIS A 410 7.62 7.29 47.04
N ILE A 411 8.55 7.23 46.08
CA ILE A 411 9.85 7.92 46.15
C ILE A 411 9.66 9.41 46.43
N ILE A 412 8.76 10.06 45.69
CA ILE A 412 8.49 11.50 45.84
C ILE A 412 7.78 11.80 47.16
N ARG A 413 6.82 10.95 47.59
CA ARG A 413 6.10 11.14 48.87
C ARG A 413 7.01 11.04 50.09
N GLN A 414 7.96 10.12 50.07
CA GLN A 414 8.91 9.90 51.16
C GLN A 414 10.17 10.76 51.04
N SER A 415 10.29 11.54 49.96
CA SER A 415 11.48 12.35 49.67
C SER A 415 12.78 11.55 49.70
N LEU A 416 12.78 10.36 49.08
CA LEU A 416 13.97 9.50 49.04
C LEU A 416 15.05 10.11 48.13
N ASP A 417 16.30 9.99 48.56
CA ASP A 417 17.48 10.30 47.75
C ASP A 417 17.77 9.19 46.74
N GLU A 418 18.69 9.42 45.80
CA GLU A 418 18.98 8.49 44.70
C GLU A 418 19.43 7.10 45.19
N ALA A 419 20.26 7.06 46.23
CA ALA A 419 20.74 5.81 46.82
C ALA A 419 19.60 5.03 47.50
N THR A 420 18.76 5.70 48.28
CA THR A 420 17.65 5.08 49.01
C THR A 420 16.50 4.73 48.06
N ALA A 421 16.29 5.50 47.00
CA ALA A 421 15.32 5.20 45.95
C ALA A 421 15.69 3.93 45.19
N THR A 422 16.98 3.71 44.90
CA THR A 422 17.46 2.49 44.25
C THR A 422 17.21 1.25 45.11
N GLN A 423 17.58 1.31 46.40
CA GLN A 423 17.31 0.23 47.36
C GLN A 423 15.81 -0.07 47.52
N TYR A 424 14.98 0.99 47.52
CA TYR A 424 13.52 0.82 47.55
C TYR A 424 13.01 0.12 46.29
N LEU A 425 13.53 0.46 45.11
CA LEU A 425 13.12 -0.15 43.85
C LEU A 425 13.54 -1.63 43.74
N GLU A 426 14.73 -1.98 44.25
CA GLU A 426 15.17 -3.37 44.39
C GLU A 426 14.19 -4.17 45.25
N GLN A 427 13.88 -3.66 46.45
CA GLN A 427 12.93 -4.31 47.35
C GLN A 427 11.52 -4.40 46.74
N TYR A 428 11.07 -3.36 46.05
CA TYR A 428 9.77 -3.35 45.37
C TYR A 428 9.68 -4.44 44.28
N CYS A 429 10.77 -4.70 43.55
CA CYS A 429 10.80 -5.76 42.54
C CYS A 429 10.67 -7.15 43.19
N VAL A 430 11.38 -7.38 44.29
CA VAL A 430 11.31 -8.64 45.07
C VAL A 430 9.89 -8.86 45.60
N ASP A 431 9.30 -7.83 46.24
CA ASP A 431 7.99 -7.94 46.87
C ASP A 431 6.85 -8.20 45.87
N ASN A 432 7.00 -7.69 44.64
CA ASN A 432 5.98 -7.80 43.58
C ASN A 432 6.31 -8.84 42.50
N ASN A 433 7.36 -9.65 42.69
CA ASN A 433 7.84 -10.65 41.72
C ASN A 433 8.06 -10.08 40.30
N ILE A 434 8.71 -8.92 40.21
CA ILE A 434 9.02 -8.26 38.93
C ILE A 434 10.36 -8.81 38.39
N PRO A 435 10.38 -9.52 37.24
CA PRO A 435 11.59 -10.02 36.61
C PRO A 435 12.41 -8.87 36.00
N LEU A 436 13.72 -9.06 35.81
CA LEU A 436 14.64 -8.05 35.23
C LEU A 436 14.71 -6.75 36.07
N GLU A 437 15.10 -6.88 37.33
CA GLU A 437 15.15 -5.78 38.32
C GLU A 437 15.94 -4.58 37.81
N ASP A 438 17.14 -4.79 37.24
CA ASP A 438 17.99 -3.75 36.67
C ASP A 438 17.25 -2.90 35.62
N LYS A 439 16.42 -3.55 34.79
CA LYS A 439 15.63 -2.90 33.74
C LYS A 439 14.50 -2.06 34.35
N PHE A 440 13.80 -2.58 35.37
CA PHE A 440 12.76 -1.83 36.09
C PHE A 440 13.33 -0.59 36.78
N ILE A 441 14.44 -0.76 37.50
CA ILE A 441 15.11 0.31 38.25
C ILE A 441 15.56 1.43 37.30
N SER A 442 16.32 1.07 36.26
CA SER A 442 16.83 2.01 35.26
C SER A 442 15.70 2.82 34.61
N MET A 443 14.62 2.16 34.22
CA MET A 443 13.46 2.83 33.61
C MET A 443 12.74 3.77 34.57
N THR A 444 12.57 3.34 35.82
CA THR A 444 11.85 4.11 36.83
C THR A 444 12.63 5.36 37.22
N LEU A 445 13.95 5.24 37.41
CA LEU A 445 14.83 6.37 37.70
C LEU A 445 14.92 7.34 36.51
N SER A 446 15.02 6.83 35.28
CA SER A 446 14.97 7.68 34.07
C SER A 446 13.65 8.44 33.96
N ASP A 447 12.52 7.80 34.27
CA ASP A 447 11.19 8.44 34.24
C ASP A 447 11.04 9.48 35.36
N LEU A 448 11.64 9.25 36.54
CA LEU A 448 11.74 10.23 37.63
C LEU A 448 12.55 11.46 37.22
N GLY A 449 13.70 11.26 36.56
CA GLY A 449 14.58 12.35 36.10
C GLY A 449 13.94 13.23 35.01
N GLN A 450 13.02 12.68 34.22
CA GLN A 450 12.29 13.41 33.17
C GLN A 450 10.94 13.99 33.65
N LEU A 451 10.58 13.79 34.92
CA LEU A 451 9.29 14.18 35.44
C LEU A 451 9.15 15.72 35.52
N HIS A 452 7.97 16.23 35.15
CA HIS A 452 7.64 17.65 35.21
C HIS A 452 6.25 17.87 35.82
N GLU A 453 5.94 19.10 36.23
CA GLU A 453 4.72 19.49 36.96
C GLU A 453 3.42 19.04 36.25
N GLY A 454 3.39 19.08 34.92
CA GLY A 454 2.25 18.58 34.14
C GLY A 454 2.02 17.05 34.14
N ALA A 455 2.91 16.25 34.73
CA ALA A 455 2.88 14.79 34.66
C ALA A 455 2.73 14.09 36.04
N ILE A 456 2.40 14.83 37.10
CA ILE A 456 2.45 14.33 38.49
C ILE A 456 1.13 13.73 39.01
N ILE A 457 -0.03 14.15 38.48
CA ILE A 457 -1.35 13.71 38.96
C ILE A 457 -1.48 12.18 38.89
N GLY A 458 -0.97 11.58 37.82
CA GLY A 458 -1.01 10.14 37.60
C GLY A 458 -0.15 9.31 38.56
N LEU A 459 0.65 9.94 39.41
CA LEU A 459 1.47 9.31 40.46
C LEU A 459 0.85 9.43 41.86
N GLY A 460 -0.31 10.11 41.98
CA GLY A 460 -0.98 10.34 43.25
C GLY A 460 -0.20 11.29 44.18
N ILE A 461 0.52 12.27 43.61
CA ILE A 461 1.30 13.27 44.35
C ILE A 461 0.81 14.68 44.04
N THR A 462 1.01 15.61 44.97
CA THR A 462 0.65 17.02 44.79
C THR A 462 1.85 17.83 44.26
N GLU A 463 1.58 18.96 43.63
CA GLU A 463 2.60 19.90 43.16
C GLU A 463 3.58 20.28 44.27
N LYS A 464 3.07 20.58 45.47
CA LYS A 464 3.91 20.91 46.64
C LYS A 464 4.89 19.79 47.00
N MET A 465 4.47 18.53 46.95
CA MET A 465 5.34 17.38 47.25
C MET A 465 6.42 17.21 46.18
N PHE A 466 6.06 17.41 44.91
CA PHE A 466 7.00 17.34 43.80
C PHE A 466 8.06 18.45 43.87
N THR A 467 7.65 19.70 44.13
CA THR A 467 8.59 20.83 44.25
C THR A 467 9.54 20.64 45.44
N GLN A 468 9.05 20.14 46.57
CA GLN A 468 9.88 19.85 47.75
C GLN A 468 10.92 18.76 47.45
N TRP A 469 10.50 17.64 46.86
CA TRP A 469 11.41 16.56 46.50
C TRP A 469 12.48 17.01 45.50
N ARG A 470 12.10 17.78 44.47
CA ARG A 470 12.99 18.33 43.43
C ARG A 470 13.91 19.46 43.93
N SER A 471 13.62 20.03 45.10
CA SER A 471 14.51 21.00 45.74
C SER A 471 15.54 20.34 46.65
N ALA A 472 15.28 19.08 47.05
CA ALA A 472 16.12 18.28 47.93
C ALA A 472 17.04 17.31 47.17
N ASN A 473 16.74 17.05 45.89
CA ASN A 473 17.44 16.16 44.96
C ASN A 473 17.55 16.86 43.61
#